data_AF-A0A962BTF1-F1
#
_entry.id   AF-A0A962BTF1-F1
#
_cell.length_a   1.000
_cell.length_b   1.000
_cell.length_c   1.000
_cell.angle_alpha   90.00
_cell.angle_beta   90.00
_cell.angle_gamma   90.00
#
_symmetry.space_group_name_H-M   'P 1'
#
loop_
_entity.id
_entity.type
_entity.pdbx_description
1 polymer ?
#
loop_
_entity_poly.entity_id
_entity_poly.type
_entity_poly.pdbx_seq_one_letter_code
_entity_poly.pdbx_strand_id
1 'polypeptide(L)'
;MFWTKRVVIGDGERGLVYRNRQLEGVLMPGVYRYFDPLRRISVVVHDISQPEYRGSDKDALVVSLGERINEHFVLADIGSEEVGLISRNGRLTDVLPPGSRALFWRGLVEVAVERVSLDESLEVSRTVSTRLRQIGLLERVAVAVTVPVESTGLVFVDG
;
A
#
# COMPACT_ATOMS: atom_id res chain seq x y z
N MET A 1 0.72 -40.03 10.95
CA MET A 1 1.25 -38.66 11.16
C MET A 1 0.32 -37.65 10.45
N PHE A 2 -0.92 -37.51 10.93
CA PHE A 2 -1.98 -36.74 10.23
C PHE A 2 -2.35 -35.41 10.90
N TRP A 3 -1.70 -35.07 12.02
CA TRP A 3 -2.08 -33.96 12.90
C TRP A 3 -1.16 -32.74 12.76
N THR A 4 -0.14 -32.82 11.90
CA THR A 4 0.85 -31.75 11.69
C THR A 4 0.76 -31.19 10.29
N LYS A 5 0.62 -29.87 10.18
CA LYS A 5 0.65 -29.10 8.93
C LYS A 5 2.04 -28.50 8.73
N ARG A 6 2.75 -28.91 7.68
CA ARG A 6 4.00 -28.28 7.26
C ARG A 6 3.69 -27.15 6.30
N VAL A 7 4.29 -25.99 6.53
CA VAL A 7 4.17 -24.78 5.69
C VAL A 7 5.57 -24.33 5.33
N VAL A 8 5.78 -24.03 4.06
CA VAL A 8 7.06 -23.50 3.54
C VAL A 8 6.77 -22.12 2.98
N ILE A 9 7.58 -21.15 3.37
CA ILE A 9 7.55 -19.78 2.86
C ILE A 9 8.90 -19.54 2.18
N GLY A 10 8.89 -19.19 0.90
CA GLY A 10 10.09 -18.85 0.14
C GLY A 10 10.61 -17.45 0.43
N ASP A 11 11.81 -17.14 -0.05
CA ASP A 11 12.49 -15.86 0.20
C ASP A 11 11.73 -14.65 -0.36
N GLY A 12 11.04 -14.86 -1.48
CA GLY A 12 10.15 -13.88 -2.12
C GLY A 12 8.70 -13.94 -1.65
N GLU A 13 8.43 -14.57 -0.51
CA GLU A 13 7.08 -14.76 -0.01
C GLU A 13 6.90 -14.27 1.44
N ARG A 14 5.65 -14.02 1.82
CA ARG A 14 5.20 -13.85 3.21
C ARG A 14 3.96 -14.69 3.45
N GLY A 15 3.87 -15.31 4.62
CA GLY A 15 2.67 -16.03 5.03
C GLY A 15 1.85 -15.21 6.01
N LEU A 16 0.53 -15.13 5.83
CA LEU A 16 -0.39 -14.70 6.89
C LEU A 16 -0.98 -15.94 7.54
N VAL A 17 -0.69 -16.16 8.82
CA VAL A 17 -1.23 -17.29 9.57
C VAL A 17 -2.48 -16.86 10.33
N TYR A 18 -3.54 -17.64 10.17
CA TYR A 18 -4.81 -17.43 10.84
C TYR A 18 -5.19 -18.67 11.63
N ARG A 19 -5.72 -18.46 12.83
CA ARG A 19 -6.33 -19.50 13.67
C ARG A 19 -7.77 -19.14 13.92
N ASN A 20 -8.70 -20.04 13.56
CA ASN A 20 -10.14 -19.75 13.64
C ASN A 20 -10.52 -18.41 12.98
N ARG A 21 -9.92 -18.11 11.81
CA ARG A 21 -10.11 -16.85 11.05
C ARG A 21 -9.57 -15.58 11.72
N GLN A 22 -8.88 -15.69 12.85
CA GLN A 22 -8.18 -14.57 13.48
C GLN A 22 -6.72 -14.59 13.09
N LEU A 23 -6.14 -13.43 12.79
CA LEU A 23 -4.73 -13.30 12.47
C LEU A 23 -3.89 -13.67 13.70
N GLU A 24 -2.98 -14.63 13.55
CA GLU A 24 -2.02 -15.01 14.58
C GLU A 24 -0.66 -14.36 14.33
N GLY A 25 -0.32 -14.06 13.07
CA GLY A 25 0.88 -13.30 12.72
C GLY A 25 1.29 -13.41 11.25
N VAL A 26 2.46 -12.85 10.96
CA VAL A 26 3.12 -12.90 9.65
C VAL A 26 4.33 -13.84 9.72
N LEU A 27 4.44 -14.74 8.75
CA LEU A 27 5.54 -15.68 8.58
C LEU A 27 6.55 -15.13 7.60
N MET A 28 7.81 -15.16 8.02
CA MET A 28 8.98 -14.86 7.21
C MET A 28 9.40 -16.09 6.40
N PRO A 29 10.37 -15.98 5.47
CA PRO A 29 10.90 -17.12 4.75
C PRO A 29 11.39 -18.20 5.72
N GLY A 30 11.02 -19.44 5.47
CA GLY A 30 11.34 -20.56 6.36
C GLY A 30 10.37 -21.72 6.29
N VAL A 31 10.63 -22.74 7.11
CA VAL A 31 9.81 -23.95 7.22
C VAL A 31 9.17 -23.99 8.60
N TYR A 32 7.84 -23.97 8.62
CA TYR A 32 7.03 -23.99 9.82
C TYR A 32 6.27 -25.31 9.92
N ARG A 33 6.05 -25.78 11.15
CA ARG A 33 5.23 -26.96 11.42
C ARG A 33 4.24 -26.65 12.53
N TYR A 34 2.97 -26.75 12.20
CA TYR A 34 1.88 -26.54 13.14
C TYR A 34 1.25 -27.87 13.52
N PHE A 35 0.89 -28.01 14.79
CA PHE A 35 0.00 -29.08 15.23
C PHE A 35 -1.45 -28.57 15.11
N ASP A 36 -2.23 -29.16 14.20
CA ASP A 36 -3.58 -28.69 13.87
C ASP A 36 -4.59 -29.85 13.72
N PRO A 37 -4.92 -30.53 14.81
CA PRO A 37 -5.81 -31.69 14.77
C PRO A 37 -7.24 -31.36 14.37
N LEU A 38 -7.65 -30.10 14.55
CA LEU A 38 -9.02 -29.63 14.34
C LEU A 38 -9.15 -28.75 13.07
N ARG A 39 -8.10 -28.69 12.24
CA ARG A 39 -8.07 -27.90 10.98
C ARG A 39 -8.44 -26.43 11.16
N ARG A 40 -7.94 -25.82 12.23
CA ARG A 40 -8.20 -24.42 12.61
C ARG A 40 -7.19 -23.44 12.04
N ILE A 41 -6.05 -23.93 11.54
CA ILE A 41 -4.94 -23.10 11.06
C ILE A 41 -5.00 -22.98 9.54
N SER A 42 -5.21 -21.75 9.07
CA SER A 42 -5.03 -21.38 7.67
C SER A 42 -3.73 -20.59 7.51
N VAL A 43 -3.04 -20.79 6.39
CA VAL A 43 -1.92 -19.91 6.00
C VAL A 43 -2.16 -19.47 4.58
N VAL A 44 -2.16 -18.16 4.37
CA VAL A 44 -2.25 -17.55 3.04
C VAL A 44 -0.87 -17.03 2.66
N VAL A 45 -0.31 -17.54 1.57
CA VAL A 45 1.01 -17.16 1.10
C VAL A 45 0.87 -16.06 0.04
N HIS A 46 1.69 -15.02 0.18
CA HIS A 46 1.72 -13.87 -0.71
C HIS A 46 3.10 -13.74 -1.33
N ASP A 47 3.15 -13.59 -2.65
CA ASP A 47 4.33 -13.18 -3.38
C ASP A 47 4.58 -11.68 -3.12
N ILE A 48 5.77 -11.37 -2.59
CA ILE A 48 6.16 -9.98 -2.26
C ILE A 48 7.01 -9.32 -3.35
N SER A 49 7.23 -9.98 -4.49
CA SER A 49 7.79 -9.33 -5.69
C SER A 49 6.85 -8.25 -6.21
N GLN A 50 5.55 -8.43 -5.98
CA GLN A 50 4.53 -7.39 -6.09
C GLN A 50 4.31 -6.80 -4.69
N PRO A 51 4.83 -5.59 -4.41
CA PRO A 51 4.84 -5.07 -3.05
C PRO A 51 3.44 -4.76 -2.52
N GLU A 52 2.48 -4.47 -3.39
CA GLU A 52 1.11 -4.14 -2.96
C GLU A 52 0.40 -5.36 -2.37
N TYR A 53 -0.14 -5.22 -1.17
CA TYR A 53 -0.99 -6.22 -0.57
C TYR A 53 -2.39 -6.21 -1.22
N ARG A 54 -2.75 -7.32 -1.85
CA ARG A 54 -4.01 -7.50 -2.61
C ARG A 54 -5.08 -8.30 -1.87
N GLY A 55 -4.91 -8.58 -0.59
CA GLY A 55 -5.96 -9.21 0.23
C GLY A 55 -7.10 -8.24 0.54
N SER A 56 -8.26 -8.81 0.87
CA SER A 56 -9.49 -8.06 1.20
C SER A 56 -9.57 -7.65 2.67
N ASP A 57 -8.66 -8.13 3.52
CA ASP A 57 -8.68 -8.01 4.98
C ASP A 57 -7.68 -6.95 5.52
N LYS A 58 -7.37 -5.92 4.70
CA LYS A 58 -6.43 -4.83 5.04
C LYS A 58 -6.70 -4.22 6.42
N ASP A 59 -7.95 -3.81 6.67
CA ASP A 59 -8.30 -3.18 7.96
C ASP A 59 -8.18 -4.15 9.13
N ALA A 60 -8.53 -5.42 8.92
CA ALA A 60 -8.36 -6.45 9.94
C ALA A 60 -6.89 -6.68 10.27
N LEU A 61 -5.99 -6.62 9.28
CA LEU A 61 -4.55 -6.70 9.50
C LEU A 61 -4.02 -5.51 10.29
N VAL A 62 -4.43 -4.28 9.91
CA VAL A 62 -4.03 -3.05 10.62
C VAL A 62 -4.46 -3.11 12.09
N VAL A 63 -5.71 -3.50 12.36
CA VAL A 63 -6.23 -3.63 13.73
C VAL A 63 -5.54 -4.74 14.50
N SER A 64 -5.35 -5.91 13.88
CA SER A 64 -4.81 -7.09 14.58
C SER A 64 -3.31 -6.98 14.87
N LEU A 65 -2.55 -6.33 13.99
CA LEU A 65 -1.10 -6.14 14.17
C LEU A 65 -0.76 -4.88 14.97
N GLY A 66 -1.63 -3.86 14.95
CA GLY A 66 -1.37 -2.58 15.61
C GLY A 66 -0.02 -2.00 15.17
N GLU A 67 0.81 -1.57 16.13
CA GLU A 67 2.16 -1.04 15.85
C GLU A 67 3.07 -2.00 15.07
N ARG A 68 2.86 -3.32 15.25
CA ARG A 68 3.66 -4.36 14.56
C ARG A 68 3.36 -4.42 13.07
N ILE A 69 2.33 -3.73 12.57
CA ILE A 69 2.07 -3.62 11.13
C ILE A 69 3.31 -3.10 10.40
N ASN A 70 4.06 -2.19 11.02
CA ASN A 70 5.23 -1.55 10.45
C ASN A 70 6.44 -2.48 10.32
N GLU A 71 6.46 -3.61 11.02
CA GLU A 71 7.51 -4.64 10.89
C GLU A 71 7.42 -5.36 9.54
N HIS A 72 6.21 -5.49 9.00
CA HIS A 72 5.93 -6.31 7.82
C HIS A 72 5.46 -5.49 6.62
N PHE A 73 4.85 -4.33 6.88
CA PHE A 73 4.26 -3.47 5.88
C PHE A 73 4.75 -2.03 6.00
N VAL A 74 4.67 -1.32 4.89
CA VAL A 74 4.52 0.14 4.84
C VAL A 74 3.02 0.42 4.79
N LEU A 75 2.50 1.04 5.84
CA LEU A 75 1.11 1.48 5.89
C LEU A 75 0.99 2.87 5.25
N ALA A 76 0.27 2.92 4.12
CA ALA A 76 -0.19 4.17 3.53
C ALA A 76 -1.59 4.45 4.04
N ASP A 77 -1.70 5.36 5.02
CA ASP A 77 -2.98 5.89 5.48
C ASP A 77 -3.03 7.37 5.08
N ILE A 78 -3.80 7.66 4.02
CA ILE A 78 -3.84 8.97 3.37
C ILE A 78 -5.08 9.71 3.87
N GLY A 79 -4.90 10.91 4.44
CA GLY A 79 -5.99 11.76 4.89
C GLY A 79 -6.91 12.22 3.76
N SER A 80 -8.08 12.77 4.10
CA SER A 80 -9.04 13.29 3.11
C SER A 80 -8.51 14.51 2.35
N GLU A 81 -7.59 15.26 2.96
CA GLU A 81 -6.92 16.44 2.38
C GLU A 81 -5.45 16.15 2.05
N GLU A 82 -5.14 14.90 1.68
CA GLU A 82 -3.78 14.48 1.34
C GLU A 82 -3.79 13.63 0.07
N VAL A 83 -2.70 13.66 -0.69
CA VAL A 83 -2.38 12.63 -1.68
C VAL A 83 -1.15 11.86 -1.24
N GLY A 84 -1.13 10.55 -1.50
CA GLY A 84 0.02 9.70 -1.20
C GLY A 84 0.88 9.51 -2.44
N LEU A 85 2.11 10.02 -2.45
CA LEU A 85 3.08 9.74 -3.50
C LEU A 85 3.81 8.43 -3.19
N ILE A 86 3.68 7.44 -4.08
CA ILE A 86 4.33 6.14 -3.92
C ILE A 86 5.63 6.10 -4.72
N SER A 87 6.73 5.91 -4.01
CA SER A 87 8.03 5.63 -4.61
C SER A 87 8.43 4.17 -4.42
N ARG A 88 8.96 3.54 -5.48
CA ARG A 88 9.56 2.20 -5.45
C ARG A 88 11.03 2.30 -5.80
N ASN A 89 11.90 1.81 -4.92
CA ASN A 89 13.36 1.91 -5.05
C ASN A 89 13.80 3.37 -5.38
N GLY A 90 13.24 4.34 -4.65
CA GLY A 90 13.53 5.77 -4.80
C GLY A 90 12.94 6.47 -6.02
N ARG A 91 12.15 5.79 -6.86
CA ARG A 91 11.51 6.37 -8.05
C ARG A 91 10.02 6.50 -7.83
N LEU A 92 9.44 7.69 -8.09
CA LEU A 92 8.00 7.90 -8.05
C LEU A 92 7.33 7.01 -9.11
N THR A 93 6.39 6.16 -8.69
CA THR A 93 5.72 5.20 -9.57
C THR A 93 4.21 5.32 -9.58
N ASP A 94 3.61 5.80 -8.49
CA ASP A 94 2.15 5.84 -8.37
C ASP A 94 1.68 6.93 -7.41
N VAL A 95 0.37 7.18 -7.40
CA VAL A 95 -0.30 8.10 -6.46
C VAL A 95 -1.53 7.42 -5.85
N LEU A 96 -1.67 7.58 -4.54
CA LEU A 96 -2.86 7.22 -3.79
C LEU A 96 -3.79 8.43 -3.68
N PRO A 97 -5.09 8.26 -3.96
CA PRO A 97 -6.06 9.34 -3.83
C PRO A 97 -6.30 9.67 -2.35
N PRO A 98 -6.94 10.82 -2.06
CA PRO A 98 -7.30 11.19 -0.71
C PRO A 98 -8.25 10.20 -0.04
N GLY A 99 -8.13 10.06 1.28
CA GLY A 99 -8.93 9.15 2.09
C GLY A 99 -8.68 7.67 1.83
N SER A 100 -7.61 7.32 1.10
CA SER A 100 -7.30 5.94 0.75
C SER A 100 -6.35 5.27 1.74
N ARG A 101 -6.48 3.95 1.85
CA ARG A 101 -5.59 3.11 2.66
C ARG A 101 -5.02 1.97 1.84
N ALA A 102 -3.71 1.81 1.89
CA ALA A 102 -3.00 0.71 1.25
C ALA A 102 -1.90 0.14 2.16
N LEU A 103 -1.60 -1.14 1.94
CA LEU A 103 -0.53 -1.85 2.61
C LEU A 103 0.47 -2.32 1.54
N PHE A 104 1.75 -2.08 1.78
CA PHE A 104 2.82 -2.58 0.93
C PHE A 104 3.75 -3.47 1.74
N TRP A 105 4.02 -4.69 1.28
CA TRP A 105 4.98 -5.59 1.88
C TRP A 105 6.38 -4.98 1.94
N ARG A 106 7.05 -5.14 3.07
CA ARG A 106 8.49 -4.89 3.20
C ARG A 106 9.30 -6.11 2.73
N GLY A 107 10.39 -5.87 2.03
CA GLY A 107 11.32 -6.93 1.63
C GLY A 107 11.95 -6.66 0.26
N LEU A 108 11.45 -7.33 -0.78
CA LEU A 108 12.08 -7.35 -2.11
C LEU A 108 12.08 -5.99 -2.83
N VAL A 109 11.04 -5.19 -2.65
CA VAL A 109 10.92 -3.86 -3.24
C VAL A 109 10.83 -2.85 -2.10
N GLU A 110 11.71 -1.86 -2.10
CA GLU A 110 11.64 -0.77 -1.14
C GLU A 110 10.51 0.17 -1.56
N VAL A 111 9.47 0.26 -0.74
CA VAL A 111 8.35 1.18 -0.94
C VAL A 111 8.44 2.32 0.06
N ALA A 112 8.35 3.54 -0.43
CA ALA A 112 8.20 4.74 0.38
C ALA A 112 6.91 5.46 0.00
N VAL A 113 6.22 6.00 0.99
CA VAL A 113 4.96 6.75 0.82
C VAL A 113 5.15 8.11 1.45
N GLU A 114 5.11 9.14 0.62
CA GLU A 114 5.14 10.54 1.03
C GLU A 114 3.71 11.09 0.99
N ARG A 115 3.22 11.60 2.12
CA ARG A 115 1.92 12.26 2.19
C ARG A 115 2.12 13.73 1.88
N VAL A 116 1.39 14.23 0.89
CA VAL A 116 1.42 15.63 0.49
C VAL A 116 0.04 16.21 0.79
N SER A 117 0.01 17.22 1.65
CA SER A 117 -1.22 17.94 1.96
C SER A 117 -1.74 18.69 0.73
N LEU A 118 -3.06 18.79 0.64
CA LEU A 118 -3.82 19.54 -0.35
C LEU A 118 -4.40 20.84 0.27
N ASP A 119 -3.77 21.38 1.29
CA ASP A 119 -4.25 22.52 2.09
C ASP A 119 -4.77 23.70 1.24
N GLU A 120 -5.85 24.34 1.73
CA GLU A 120 -6.72 25.48 1.27
C GLU A 120 -6.66 26.01 -0.17
N SER A 121 -5.52 25.93 -0.86
CA SER A 121 -5.40 26.09 -2.30
C SER A 121 -5.50 24.72 -3.00
N LEU A 122 -6.34 24.64 -4.03
CA LEU A 122 -6.43 23.46 -4.91
C LEU A 122 -5.22 23.34 -5.86
N GLU A 123 -4.15 24.07 -5.58
CA GLU A 123 -2.92 24.07 -6.37
C GLU A 123 -1.99 22.94 -5.92
N VAL A 124 -1.80 21.97 -6.81
CA VAL A 124 -0.73 21.00 -6.66
C VAL A 124 0.60 21.71 -6.90
N SER A 125 1.54 21.62 -5.94
CA SER A 125 2.87 22.23 -6.08
C SER A 125 3.53 21.90 -7.44
N ARG A 126 4.27 22.85 -8.02
CA ARG A 126 4.93 22.67 -9.34
C ARG A 126 5.84 21.44 -9.40
N THR A 127 6.52 21.13 -8.30
CA THR A 127 7.40 19.96 -8.22
C THR A 127 6.61 18.66 -8.33
N VAL A 128 5.49 18.55 -7.59
CA VAL A 128 4.63 17.36 -7.63
C VAL A 128 3.94 17.25 -8.99
N SER A 129 3.31 18.32 -9.48
CA SER A 129 2.61 18.28 -10.77
C SER A 129 3.53 17.95 -11.95
N THR A 130 4.77 18.44 -11.94
CA THR A 130 5.78 18.08 -12.95
C THR A 130 6.12 16.60 -12.90
N ARG A 131 6.37 16.04 -11.72
CA ARG A 131 6.69 14.61 -11.55
C ARG A 131 5.51 13.73 -11.95
N LEU A 132 4.29 14.09 -11.56
CA LEU A 132 3.07 13.37 -11.93
C LEU A 132 2.80 13.41 -13.43
N ARG A 133 3.09 14.53 -14.10
CA ARG A 133 2.97 14.66 -15.56
C ARG A 133 3.95 13.74 -16.28
N GLN A 134 5.19 13.64 -15.80
CA GLN A 134 6.22 12.78 -16.38
C GLN A 134 5.84 11.29 -16.36
N ILE A 135 5.10 10.84 -15.35
CA ILE A 135 4.65 9.45 -15.20
C ILE A 135 3.21 9.24 -15.69
N GLY A 136 2.57 10.25 -16.28
CA GLY A 136 1.21 10.16 -16.84
C GLY A 136 0.10 9.99 -15.81
N LEU A 137 0.33 10.38 -14.54
CA LEU A 137 -0.65 10.25 -13.46
C LEU A 137 -1.31 11.56 -13.05
N LEU A 138 -0.82 12.70 -13.55
CA LEU A 138 -1.35 14.02 -13.15
C LEU A 138 -2.87 14.10 -13.33
N GLU A 139 -3.37 13.76 -14.51
CA GLU A 139 -4.79 13.84 -14.86
C GLU A 139 -5.68 12.84 -14.08
N ARG A 140 -5.10 11.88 -13.36
CA ARG A 140 -5.86 10.94 -12.51
C ARG A 140 -6.22 11.54 -11.15
N VAL A 141 -5.45 12.52 -10.70
CA VAL A 141 -5.51 13.05 -9.34
C VAL A 141 -5.63 14.57 -9.28
N ALA A 142 -5.48 15.25 -10.42
CA ALA A 142 -5.64 16.69 -10.54
C ALA A 142 -6.20 17.06 -11.92
N VAL A 143 -6.97 18.13 -11.98
CA VAL A 143 -7.34 18.76 -13.26
C VAL A 143 -6.15 19.59 -13.73
N ALA A 144 -5.60 19.28 -14.91
CA ALA A 144 -4.54 20.09 -15.49
C ALA A 144 -4.89 20.54 -16.91
N VAL A 145 -4.68 21.84 -17.15
CA VAL A 145 -4.88 22.46 -18.47
C VAL A 145 -3.60 23.16 -18.87
N THR A 146 -3.16 22.95 -20.10
CA THR A 146 -2.05 23.72 -20.67
C THR A 146 -2.60 25.03 -21.20
N VAL A 147 -2.20 26.14 -20.57
CA VAL A 147 -2.58 27.49 -21.00
C VAL A 147 -1.50 28.02 -21.95
N PRO A 148 -1.84 28.40 -23.20
CA PRO A 148 -0.89 29.03 -24.12
C PRO A 148 -0.29 30.32 -23.57
N VAL A 149 0.90 30.69 -24.07
CA VAL A 149 1.68 31.84 -23.57
C VAL A 149 0.91 33.17 -23.63
N GLU A 150 -0.04 33.30 -24.55
CA GLU A 150 -0.87 34.49 -24.75
C GLU A 150 -2.31 34.32 -24.22
N SER A 151 -2.53 33.40 -23.28
CA SER A 151 -3.85 33.09 -22.74
C SER A 151 -3.85 33.08 -21.22
N THR A 152 -5.03 33.28 -20.63
CA THR A 152 -5.28 33.16 -19.19
C THR A 152 -6.24 32.00 -18.96
N GLY A 153 -5.85 31.06 -18.09
CA GLY A 153 -6.73 30.00 -17.61
C GLY A 153 -7.58 30.49 -16.43
N LEU A 154 -8.86 30.13 -16.42
CA LEU A 154 -9.75 30.30 -15.27
C LEU A 154 -10.14 28.90 -14.77
N VAL A 155 -9.99 28.67 -13.47
CA VAL A 155 -10.44 27.45 -12.79
C VAL A 155 -11.58 27.85 -11.86
N PHE A 156 -12.72 27.17 -12.02
CA PHE A 156 -13.87 27.28 -11.14
C PHE A 156 -13.94 26.01 -10.29
N VAL A 157 -14.21 26.20 -9.02
CA VAL A 157 -14.29 25.13 -8.03
C VAL A 157 -15.64 25.30 -7.35
N ASP A 158 -16.42 24.23 -7.28
CA ASP A 158 -17.75 24.19 -6.65
C ASP A 158 -18.84 25.09 -7.27
N GLY A 159 -18.57 25.75 -8.39
CA GLY A 159 -19.57 26.46 -9.21
C GLY A 159 -19.61 27.97 -8.97
#